data_AF-A0A8T0PPR5-F1
#
_entry.id   AF-A0A8T0PPR5-F1
#
_cell.length_a   1.000
_cell.length_b   1.000
_cell.length_c   1.000
_cell.angle_alpha   90.00
_cell.angle_beta   90.00
_cell.angle_gamma   90.00
#
_symmetry.space_group_name_H-M   'P 1'
#
loop_
_entity.id
_entity.type
_entity.pdbx_description
1 polymer ?
#
loop_
_entity_poly.entity_id
_entity_poly.type
_entity_poly.pdbx_seq_one_letter_code
_entity_poly.pdbx_strand_id
1 'polypeptide(L)'
;MEQAVMFSLDTILIDRQGTMMHVVINKAYMEKLKPIIDEEDRPMENNKILNFLPTTTLKKIKNIEDIPKHSFKFINTDMLSERVNVNMYLSNVIGVAAHIGHIEEIRTNFGLTKIRDTVLLIE
;
A
#
# COMPACT_ATOMS: atom_id res chain seq x y z
N MET A 1 24.47 10.61 20.39
CA MET A 1 23.17 11.17 19.98
C MET A 1 22.36 10.04 19.39
N GLU A 2 21.45 9.45 20.17
CA GLU A 2 20.51 8.46 19.65
C GLU A 2 19.51 9.18 18.76
N GLN A 3 19.51 8.86 17.47
CA GLN A 3 18.38 9.18 16.60
C GLN A 3 17.19 8.33 17.07
N ALA A 4 16.18 8.98 17.63
CA ALA A 4 14.90 8.35 17.90
C ALA A 4 14.28 7.94 16.55
N VAL A 5 14.34 6.65 16.24
CA VAL A 5 13.62 6.07 15.11
C VAL A 5 12.14 6.01 15.50
N MET A 6 11.34 6.91 14.94
CA MET A 6 9.88 6.86 15.06
C MET A 6 9.36 5.77 14.12
N PHE A 7 8.97 4.62 14.68
CA PHE A 7 8.20 3.63 13.93
C PHE A 7 6.76 4.14 13.78
N SER A 8 6.40 4.67 12.61
CA SER A 8 5.03 5.06 12.25
C SER A 8 4.36 3.99 11.41
N LEU A 9 3.04 3.83 11.53
CA LEU A 9 2.26 3.09 10.55
C LEU A 9 1.93 4.03 9.39
N ASP A 10 2.25 3.60 8.17
CA ASP A 10 1.84 4.28 6.94
C ASP A 10 0.49 3.71 6.51
N THR A 11 -0.57 4.51 6.68
CA THR A 11 -1.93 4.15 6.26
C THR A 11 -2.36 5.01 5.08
N ILE A 12 -3.19 4.46 4.18
CA ILE A 12 -3.76 5.21 3.06
C ILE A 12 -5.27 5.37 3.29
N LEU A 13 -5.73 6.61 3.40
CA LEU A 13 -7.16 6.95 3.40
C LEU A 13 -7.64 7.12 1.97
N ILE A 14 -8.87 6.66 1.69
CA ILE A 14 -9.54 6.82 0.40
C ILE A 14 -10.91 7.46 0.64
N ASP A 15 -11.23 8.53 -0.09
CA ASP A 15 -12.56 9.13 -0.05
C ASP A 15 -13.51 8.54 -1.12
N ARG A 16 -14.76 9.01 -1.15
CA ARG A 16 -15.76 8.58 -2.14
C ARG A 16 -15.38 8.86 -3.60
N GLN A 17 -14.47 9.80 -3.83
CA GLN A 17 -14.01 10.17 -5.17
C GLN A 17 -12.77 9.35 -5.58
N GLY A 18 -12.27 8.48 -4.70
CA GLY A 18 -11.06 7.69 -4.93
C GLY A 18 -9.77 8.47 -4.66
N THR A 19 -9.86 9.66 -4.06
CA THR A 19 -8.70 10.46 -3.67
C THR A 19 -8.00 9.78 -2.51
N MET A 20 -6.69 9.56 -2.66
CA MET A 20 -5.88 8.88 -1.66
C MET A 20 -5.03 9.87 -0.85
N MET A 21 -4.79 9.60 0.43
CA MET A 21 -3.91 10.40 1.28
C MET A 21 -3.11 9.52 2.26
N HIS A 22 -1.80 9.80 2.39
CA HIS A 22 -0.94 9.17 3.39
C HIS A 22 -1.29 9.71 4.76
N VAL A 23 -1.44 8.80 5.70
CA VAL A 23 -1.58 9.11 7.12
C VAL A 23 -0.42 8.50 7.86
N VAL A 24 0.25 9.36 8.62
CA VAL A 24 1.29 8.95 9.56
C VAL A 24 0.69 8.97 10.95
N ILE A 25 0.72 7.80 11.60
CA ILE A 25 0.21 7.62 12.96
C ILE A 25 1.39 7.39 13.90
N ASN A 26 1.48 8.21 14.94
CA ASN A 26 2.49 8.03 15.98
C ASN A 26 2.19 6.77 16.80
N LYS A 27 3.23 5.96 17.03
CA LYS A 27 3.16 4.67 17.75
C LYS A 27 2.44 4.73 19.09
N ALA A 28 2.59 5.82 19.85
CA ALA A 28 1.95 5.97 21.15
C ALA A 28 0.41 5.93 21.09
N TYR A 29 -0.16 6.19 19.91
CA TYR A 29 -1.60 6.22 19.67
C TYR A 29 -2.10 5.03 18.85
N MET A 30 -1.20 4.17 18.36
CA MET A 30 -1.54 3.00 17.55
C MET A 30 -2.49 2.04 18.26
N GLU A 31 -2.24 1.72 19.53
CA GLU A 31 -3.06 0.77 20.29
C GLU A 31 -4.54 1.18 20.35
N LYS A 32 -4.84 2.49 20.27
CA LYS A 32 -6.22 3.00 20.26
C LYS A 32 -6.88 2.89 18.89
N LEU A 33 -6.09 2.87 17.82
CA LEU A 33 -6.56 3.00 16.44
C LEU A 33 -6.55 1.66 15.68
N LYS A 34 -5.72 0.71 16.12
CA LYS A 34 -5.60 -0.64 15.55
C LYS A 34 -6.95 -1.37 15.37
N PRO A 35 -7.94 -1.27 16.28
CA PRO A 35 -9.24 -1.93 16.08
C PRO A 35 -10.09 -1.33 14.94
N ILE A 36 -9.69 -0.16 14.42
CA ILE A 36 -10.49 0.66 13.49
C ILE A 36 -9.86 0.70 12.10
N ILE A 37 -8.55 0.43 12.00
CA ILE A 37 -7.77 0.54 10.76
C ILE A 37 -7.57 -0.85 10.15
N ASP A 38 -7.76 -0.95 8.85
CA ASP A 38 -7.39 -2.11 8.03
C ASP A 38 -6.09 -1.76 7.27
N GLU A 39 -5.09 -2.63 7.36
CA GLU A 39 -3.72 -2.36 6.86
C GLU A 39 -3.55 -2.94 5.45
N GLU A 40 -3.33 -2.08 4.45
CA GLU A 40 -2.93 -2.46 3.09
C GLU A 40 -1.84 -1.52 2.56
N ASP A 41 -0.72 -2.08 2.09
CA ASP A 41 0.35 -1.34 1.41
C ASP A 41 -0.07 -1.01 -0.03
N ARG A 42 -0.06 0.27 -0.42
CA ARG A 42 -0.45 0.69 -1.77
C ARG A 42 0.45 1.81 -2.34
N PRO A 43 0.72 1.83 -3.66
CA PRO A 43 1.36 2.97 -4.32
C PRO A 43 0.46 4.21 -4.28
N MET A 44 1.02 5.39 -3.95
CA MET A 44 0.29 6.64 -4.03
C MET A 44 1.16 7.82 -4.48
N GLU A 45 0.60 8.66 -5.35
CA GLU A 45 1.14 9.98 -5.70
C GLU A 45 0.30 11.07 -5.05
N ASN A 46 0.60 11.42 -3.79
CA ASN A 46 0.07 12.62 -3.14
C ASN A 46 1.23 13.33 -2.44
N ASN A 47 1.37 14.64 -2.67
CA ASN A 47 2.43 15.46 -2.09
C ASN A 47 2.11 15.96 -0.67
N LYS A 48 0.96 15.59 -0.10
CA LYS A 48 0.54 15.94 1.25
C LYS A 48 0.42 14.70 2.11
N ILE A 49 0.92 14.82 3.34
CA ILE A 49 0.84 13.81 4.40
C ILE A 49 -0.05 14.36 5.51
N LEU A 50 -1.02 13.56 5.96
CA LEU A 50 -1.86 13.85 7.10
C LEU A 50 -1.25 13.23 8.36
N ASN A 51 -0.93 14.06 9.34
CA ASN A 51 -0.43 13.58 10.63
C ASN A 51 -1.57 13.49 11.63
N PHE A 52 -1.77 12.32 12.23
CA PHE A 52 -2.72 12.19 13.33
C PHE A 52 -2.10 12.76 14.61
N LEU A 53 -2.74 13.80 15.13
CA LEU A 53 -2.36 14.44 16.38
C LEU A 53 -3.09 13.77 17.55
N PRO A 54 -2.65 13.98 18.80
CA PRO A 54 -3.33 13.44 19.97
C PRO A 54 -4.79 13.89 20.10
N THR A 55 -5.16 15.00 19.44
CA THR A 55 -6.51 15.57 19.39
C THR A 55 -7.35 15.01 18.24
N THR A 56 -6.78 14.22 17.33
CA THR A 56 -7.50 13.60 16.22
C THR A 56 -8.53 12.61 16.78
N THR A 57 -9.80 12.79 16.39
CA THR A 57 -10.90 11.90 16.77
C THR A 57 -11.34 11.08 15.58
N LEU A 58 -11.42 9.75 15.72
CA LEU A 58 -11.98 8.86 14.71
C LEU A 58 -13.37 8.38 15.13
N LYS A 59 -14.28 8.29 14.17
CA LYS A 59 -15.61 7.69 14.35
C LYS A 59 -15.89 6.72 13.22
N LYS A 60 -16.35 5.52 13.57
CA LYS A 60 -16.81 4.55 12.58
C LYS A 60 -18.13 5.03 11.97
N ILE A 61 -18.17 5.10 10.66
CA ILE A 61 -19.39 5.45 9.91
C ILE A 61 -20.06 4.17 9.39
N LYS A 62 -21.40 4.19 9.32
CA LYS A 62 -22.20 3.17 8.64
C LYS A 62 -22.41 3.61 7.18
N ASN A 63 -22.73 2.68 6.28
CA ASN A 63 -22.97 2.94 4.85
C ASN A 63 -21.73 3.43 4.09
N ILE A 64 -20.70 2.57 4.05
CA ILE A 64 -19.45 2.79 3.29
C ILE A 64 -19.48 2.16 1.89
N GLU A 65 -20.64 1.69 1.43
CA GLU A 65 -20.80 0.98 0.16
C GLU A 65 -20.37 1.84 -1.04
N ASP A 66 -20.56 3.16 -0.95
CA ASP A 66 -20.17 4.13 -1.98
C ASP A 66 -18.69 4.56 -1.87
N ILE A 67 -17.95 4.12 -0.85
CA ILE A 67 -16.52 4.42 -0.72
C ILE A 67 -15.76 3.30 -1.44
N PRO A 68 -14.96 3.62 -2.48
CA PRO A 68 -14.15 2.61 -3.14
C PRO A 68 -13.15 2.02 -2.16
N LYS A 69 -13.13 0.68 -2.05
CA LYS A 69 -12.16 -0.04 -1.21
C LYS A 69 -10.74 0.06 -1.74
N HIS A 70 -10.61 0.13 -3.06
CA HIS A 70 -9.35 0.23 -3.77
C HIS A 70 -9.41 1.36 -4.79
N SER A 71 -8.29 2.06 -4.96
CA SER A 71 -8.11 3.07 -6.00
C SER A 71 -6.80 2.75 -6.70
N PHE A 72 -6.87 2.46 -8.00
CA PHE A 72 -5.72 2.06 -8.79
C PHE A 72 -5.40 3.16 -9.80
N LYS A 73 -4.15 3.61 -9.79
CA LYS A 73 -3.56 4.39 -10.87
C LYS A 73 -2.62 3.49 -11.64
N PHE A 74 -3.13 2.87 -12.70
CA PHE A 74 -2.35 1.96 -13.52
C PHE A 74 -1.27 2.74 -14.28
N ILE A 75 -0.07 2.17 -14.29
CA ILE A 75 1.05 2.69 -15.06
C ILE A 75 0.90 2.26 -16.53
N ASN A 76 1.31 3.14 -17.45
CA ASN A 76 1.44 2.79 -18.86
C ASN A 76 2.62 1.80 -19.05
N THR A 77 2.49 0.85 -19.97
CA THR A 77 3.53 -0.10 -20.39
C THR A 77 4.84 0.60 -20.75
N ASP A 78 4.77 1.72 -21.48
CA ASP A 78 5.95 2.51 -21.85
C ASP A 78 6.76 2.95 -20.62
N MET A 79 6.08 3.35 -19.54
CA MET A 79 6.71 3.84 -18.30
C MET A 79 7.20 2.71 -17.38
N LEU A 80 6.75 1.46 -17.58
CA LEU A 80 7.27 0.32 -16.80
C LEU A 80 8.75 0.09 -17.08
N SER A 81 9.15 0.23 -18.34
CA SER A 81 10.54 0.06 -18.77
C SER A 81 11.49 1.05 -18.07
N GLU A 82 11.03 2.30 -17.87
CA GLU A 82 11.77 3.36 -17.18
C GLU A 82 11.94 3.10 -15.68
N ARG A 83 11.12 2.22 -15.09
CA ARG A 83 11.17 1.85 -13.67
C ARG A 83 11.97 0.59 -13.38
N VAL A 84 12.51 -0.07 -14.39
CA VAL A 84 13.36 -1.25 -14.20
C VAL A 84 14.56 -0.85 -13.33
N ASN A 85 14.77 -1.58 -12.24
CA ASN A 85 15.80 -1.32 -11.21
C ASN A 85 15.64 0.00 -10.43
N VAL A 86 14.52 0.72 -10.58
CA VAL A 86 14.19 1.89 -9.73
C VAL A 86 13.31 1.43 -8.57
N ASN A 87 13.94 1.18 -7.42
CA ASN A 87 13.27 0.63 -6.23
C ASN A 87 12.56 1.69 -5.35
N MET A 88 12.44 2.93 -5.83
CA MET A 88 11.82 4.02 -5.08
C MET A 88 10.28 4.09 -5.21
N TYR A 89 9.69 3.44 -6.22
CA TYR A 89 8.27 3.59 -6.54
C TYR A 89 7.56 2.24 -6.63
N LEU A 90 6.42 2.13 -5.95
CA LEU A 90 5.47 1.05 -6.23
C LEU A 90 4.64 1.41 -7.49
N SER A 91 4.20 0.40 -8.23
CA SER A 91 3.43 0.59 -9.48
C SER A 91 2.20 -0.32 -9.49
N ASN A 92 1.04 0.23 -9.84
CA ASN A 92 -0.16 -0.59 -10.09
C ASN A 92 -0.11 -1.07 -11.55
N VAL A 93 -0.21 -2.38 -11.75
CA VAL A 93 -0.19 -3.01 -13.07
C VAL A 93 -1.45 -3.86 -13.23
N ILE A 94 -2.06 -3.82 -14.42
CA ILE A 94 -3.16 -4.69 -14.80
C ILE A 94 -2.86 -5.30 -16.16
N GLY A 95 -3.16 -6.58 -16.32
CA GLY A 95 -2.90 -7.29 -17.57
C GLY A 95 -3.56 -8.65 -17.59
N VAL A 96 -3.57 -9.28 -18.77
CA VAL A 96 -4.07 -10.64 -18.94
C VAL A 96 -2.98 -11.63 -18.51
N ALA A 97 -3.31 -12.54 -17.60
CA ALA A 97 -2.39 -13.59 -17.19
C ALA A 97 -2.19 -14.59 -18.35
N ALA A 98 -1.04 -14.52 -19.01
CA ALA A 98 -0.67 -15.43 -20.10
C ALA A 98 -0.05 -16.73 -19.60
N HIS A 99 0.65 -16.68 -18.47
CA HIS A 99 1.25 -17.85 -17.87
C HIS A 99 1.33 -17.70 -16.35
N ILE A 100 1.03 -18.79 -15.63
CA ILE A 100 1.24 -18.90 -14.19
C ILE A 100 2.09 -20.15 -13.97
N GLY A 101 3.31 -19.96 -13.46
CA GLY A 101 4.25 -21.04 -13.17
C GLY A 101 3.84 -21.87 -11.97
N HIS A 102 4.57 -22.96 -11.74
CA HIS A 102 4.40 -23.79 -10.56
C HIS A 102 4.87 -23.06 -9.30
N ILE A 103 4.35 -23.48 -8.13
CA ILE A 103 4.82 -23.00 -6.84
C ILE A 103 6.12 -23.72 -6.50
N GLU A 104 7.17 -22.96 -6.23
CA GLU A 104 8.46 -23.43 -5.75
C GLU A 104 8.65 -23.00 -4.29
N GLU A 105 9.51 -23.71 -3.56
CA GLU A 105 9.87 -23.34 -2.18
C GLU A 105 11.37 -23.05 -2.12
N ILE A 106 11.71 -21.82 -1.74
CA ILE A 106 13.08 -21.36 -1.64
C ILE A 106 13.43 -21.00 -0.19
N ARG A 107 14.72 -21.07 0.14
CA ARG A 107 15.21 -20.64 1.45
C ARG A 107 15.63 -19.18 1.39
N THR A 108 15.01 -18.35 2.21
CA THR A 108 15.37 -16.93 2.41
C THR A 108 15.96 -16.73 3.81
N ASN A 109 16.42 -15.51 4.10
CA ASN A 109 16.86 -15.12 5.43
C ASN A 109 15.74 -15.21 6.49
N PHE A 110 14.48 -15.31 6.06
CA PHE A 110 13.30 -15.41 6.93
C PHE A 110 12.74 -16.85 7.03
N GLY A 111 13.39 -17.84 6.42
CA GLY A 111 12.96 -19.24 6.42
C GLY A 111 12.57 -19.76 5.04
N LEU A 112 11.77 -20.82 4.99
CA LEU A 112 11.24 -21.36 3.74
C LEU A 112 10.10 -20.45 3.24
N THR A 113 10.19 -20.05 1.97
CA THR A 113 9.24 -19.13 1.33
C THR A 113 8.77 -19.73 0.02
N LYS A 114 7.45 -19.70 -0.20
CA LYS A 114 6.84 -20.15 -1.45
C LYS A 114 6.84 -19.02 -2.48
N ILE A 115 7.33 -19.30 -3.67
CA ILE A 115 7.38 -18.36 -4.80
C ILE A 115 6.72 -18.98 -6.03
N ARG A 116 6.31 -18.14 -6.99
CA ARG A 116 5.88 -18.56 -8.33
C ARG A 116 6.02 -17.40 -9.28
N ASP A 117 6.37 -17.72 -10.51
CA ASP A 117 6.44 -16.72 -11.58
C ASP A 117 5.09 -16.56 -12.28
N THR A 118 4.83 -15.36 -12.78
CA THR A 118 3.62 -15.05 -13.56
C THR A 118 4.01 -14.13 -14.70
N VAL A 119 3.43 -14.39 -15.88
CA VAL A 119 3.59 -13.54 -17.07
C VAL A 119 2.26 -12.84 -17.33
N LEU A 120 2.29 -11.51 -17.31
CA LEU A 120 1.15 -10.65 -17.64
C LEU A 120 1.38 -10.03 -19.02
N LEU A 121 0.36 -10.09 -19.88
CA LEU A 121 0.26 -9.27 -21.07
C LEU A 121 -0.42 -7.97 -20.69
N ILE A 122 0.30 -6.87 -20.85
CA ILE A 122 -0.13 -5.53 -20.46
C ILE A 122 -0.26 -4.76 -21.77
N GLU A 123 -1.44 -4.18 -22.03
CA GLU A 123 -1.71 -3.33 -23.20
C GLU A 123 -1.57 -1.85 -22.84
#